data_AF-A0A2T1C0X9-F1
#
_entry.id   AF-A0A2T1C0X9-F1
#
_cell.length_a   1.000
_cell.length_b   1.000
_cell.length_c   1.000
_cell.angle_alpha   90.00
_cell.angle_beta   90.00
_cell.angle_gamma   90.00
#
_symmetry.space_group_name_H-M   'P 1'
#
loop_
_entity.id
_entity.type
_entity.pdbx_description
1 polymer ?
#
loop_
_entity_poly.entity_id
_entity_poly.type
_entity_poly.pdbx_seq_one_letter_code
_entity_poly.pdbx_strand_id
1 'polypeptide(L)'
;MNVTEYTVSNVALVSWVWINKSQPLENQEKVPSPMQNSQPKPDILQPVRQWLNNLEISNPNLAHRLCQAIPAQCPFERDVKVLGRTLFHIPPMCKLNPLYEEVVGLRFRALCYLADTCGEDITRYC
;
A
#
# COMPACT_ATOMS: atom_id res chain seq x y z
N MET A 1 -25.87 -26.30 -46.66
CA MET A 1 -26.42 -26.41 -45.30
C MET A 1 -25.33 -25.95 -44.35
N ASN A 2 -25.49 -24.79 -43.70
CA ASN A 2 -24.41 -24.13 -42.97
C ASN A 2 -24.58 -24.35 -41.47
N VAL A 3 -23.54 -24.87 -40.82
CA VAL A 3 -23.51 -25.23 -39.41
C VAL A 3 -23.06 -24.00 -38.63
N THR A 4 -24.00 -23.21 -38.09
CA THR A 4 -23.66 -22.02 -37.27
C THR A 4 -24.69 -21.69 -36.19
N GLU A 5 -25.52 -22.64 -35.75
CA GLU A 5 -26.65 -22.36 -34.83
C GLU A 5 -26.42 -22.68 -33.34
N TYR A 6 -25.18 -22.73 -32.84
CA TYR A 6 -24.95 -23.01 -31.41
C TYR A 6 -24.09 -21.98 -30.65
N THR A 7 -23.80 -20.82 -31.24
CA THR A 7 -22.94 -19.80 -30.59
C THR A 7 -23.57 -18.42 -30.47
N VAL A 8 -24.89 -18.32 -30.26
CA VAL A 8 -25.58 -17.02 -30.09
C VAL A 8 -26.30 -16.88 -28.74
N SER A 9 -26.21 -17.85 -27.83
CA SER A 9 -26.83 -17.73 -26.49
C SER A 9 -25.91 -17.22 -25.38
N ASN A 10 -24.69 -16.75 -25.67
CA ASN A 10 -23.76 -16.29 -24.62
C ASN A 10 -23.08 -14.93 -24.85
N VAL A 11 -23.61 -14.11 -25.77
CA VAL A 11 -23.06 -12.75 -26.02
C VAL A 11 -23.99 -11.64 -25.50
N ALA A 12 -25.10 -12.00 -24.84
CA ALA A 12 -26.06 -11.05 -24.26
C ALA A 12 -25.78 -10.66 -22.80
N LEU A 13 -24.53 -10.81 -22.31
CA LEU A 13 -24.15 -10.42 -20.94
C LEU A 13 -22.87 -9.58 -20.82
N VAL A 14 -22.32 -9.04 -21.90
CA VAL A 14 -21.22 -8.07 -21.78
C VAL A 14 -21.19 -7.09 -22.95
N SER A 15 -22.13 -6.15 -22.97
CA SER A 15 -22.01 -4.85 -23.65
C SER A 15 -23.31 -4.07 -23.47
N TRP A 16 -23.36 -3.18 -22.48
CA TRP A 16 -24.39 -2.14 -22.41
C TRP A 16 -23.92 -0.92 -23.23
N VAL A 17 -23.50 -1.16 -24.48
CA VAL A 17 -23.30 -0.09 -25.46
C VAL A 17 -24.58 -0.01 -26.27
N TRP A 18 -25.43 0.95 -25.92
CA TRP A 18 -26.58 1.30 -26.75
C TRP A 18 -26.10 2.05 -27.98
N ILE A 19 -26.16 1.37 -29.14
CA ILE A 19 -25.98 1.97 -30.46
C ILE A 19 -27.20 2.86 -30.72
N ASN A 20 -27.04 4.17 -30.60
CA ASN A 20 -28.09 5.11 -30.98
C ASN A 20 -27.83 5.69 -32.37
N LYS A 21 -28.76 5.37 -33.27
CA LYS A 21 -29.02 6.01 -34.56
C LYS A 21 -29.70 7.38 -34.30
N SER A 22 -29.38 8.37 -35.13
CA SER A 22 -29.57 9.82 -34.96
C SER A 22 -31.02 10.37 -34.82
N GLN A 23 -31.11 11.56 -34.20
CA GLN A 23 -32.13 12.65 -34.27
C GLN A 23 -33.27 12.71 -33.20
N PRO A 24 -33.95 13.87 -32.96
CA PRO A 24 -33.45 15.06 -32.23
C PRO A 24 -34.48 15.65 -31.21
N LEU A 25 -34.00 16.61 -30.40
CA LEU A 25 -34.73 17.62 -29.57
C LEU A 25 -35.56 17.18 -28.34
N GLU A 26 -35.35 18.02 -27.31
CA GLU A 26 -36.16 18.30 -26.11
C GLU A 26 -35.93 17.51 -24.80
N ASN A 27 -35.41 18.29 -23.85
CA ASN A 27 -35.51 18.21 -22.39
C ASN A 27 -34.50 17.35 -21.62
N GLN A 28 -33.74 18.06 -20.78
CA GLN A 28 -32.75 17.58 -19.83
C GLN A 28 -33.41 16.70 -18.75
N GLU A 29 -33.02 15.43 -18.66
CA GLU A 29 -33.09 14.67 -17.42
C GLU A 29 -31.68 14.26 -17.00
N LYS A 30 -31.23 14.90 -15.92
CA LYS A 30 -29.93 14.71 -15.27
C LYS A 30 -29.87 13.30 -14.69
N VAL A 31 -29.12 12.41 -15.34
CA VAL A 31 -28.83 11.05 -14.85
C VAL A 31 -28.16 11.13 -13.46
N PRO A 32 -28.66 10.40 -12.44
CA PRO A 32 -27.99 10.32 -11.15
C PRO A 32 -26.74 9.45 -11.27
N SER A 33 -25.58 10.09 -11.25
CA SER A 33 -24.28 9.46 -10.99
C SER A 33 -24.28 8.76 -9.63
N PRO A 34 -23.74 7.53 -9.48
CA PRO A 34 -23.61 6.91 -8.17
C PRO A 34 -22.65 7.75 -7.32
N MET A 35 -23.25 8.33 -6.30
CA MET A 35 -22.65 9.25 -5.36
C MET A 35 -21.65 8.47 -4.48
N GLN A 36 -20.40 8.33 -4.93
CA GLN A 36 -19.31 7.91 -4.05
C GLN A 36 -18.94 9.08 -3.14
N ASN A 37 -19.83 9.39 -2.19
CA ASN A 37 -19.57 10.34 -1.12
C ASN A 37 -18.82 9.62 0.00
N SER A 38 -17.63 9.11 -0.30
CA SER A 38 -16.69 8.65 0.72
C SER A 38 -16.01 9.89 1.29
N GLN A 39 -16.69 10.56 2.22
CA GLN A 39 -16.11 11.65 2.98
C GLN A 39 -14.76 11.16 3.55
N PRO A 40 -13.62 11.81 3.23
CA PRO A 40 -12.34 11.41 3.75
C PRO A 40 -12.43 11.50 5.28
N LYS A 41 -12.27 10.36 5.95
CA LYS A 41 -12.20 10.35 7.41
C LYS A 41 -11.01 11.22 7.81
N PRO A 42 -11.17 12.15 8.76
CA PRO A 42 -10.04 12.94 9.23
C PRO A 42 -8.98 11.99 9.81
N ASP A 43 -7.81 11.92 9.17
CA ASP A 43 -6.68 11.14 9.66
C ASP A 43 -5.97 11.94 10.76
N ILE A 44 -6.29 11.61 12.01
CA ILE A 44 -5.72 12.25 13.20
C ILE A 44 -4.19 12.11 13.23
N LEU A 45 -3.65 11.06 12.61
CA LEU A 45 -2.21 10.78 12.58
C LEU A 45 -1.49 11.47 11.42
N GLN A 46 -2.21 12.10 10.50
CA GLN A 46 -1.63 12.83 9.36
C GLN A 46 -0.49 13.79 9.73
N PRO A 47 -0.60 14.67 10.75
CA PRO A 47 0.50 15.56 11.11
C PRO A 47 1.73 14.78 11.59
N VAL A 48 1.54 13.67 12.31
CA VAL A 48 2.63 12.81 12.78
C VAL A 48 3.30 12.10 11.60
N ARG A 49 2.52 11.55 10.67
CA ARG A 49 3.06 10.95 9.43
C ARG A 49 3.93 11.95 8.68
N GLN A 50 3.42 13.16 8.49
CA GLN A 50 4.12 14.21 7.76
C GLN A 50 5.39 14.66 8.49
N TRP A 51 5.33 14.74 9.82
CA TRP A 51 6.52 15.01 10.64
C TRP A 51 7.58 13.89 10.51
N LEU A 52 7.20 12.61 10.58
CA LEU A 52 8.15 11.51 10.35
C LEU A 52 8.76 11.56 8.95
N ASN A 53 7.94 11.82 7.92
CA ASN A 53 8.39 11.85 6.53
C ASN A 53 9.34 13.01 6.23
N ASN A 54 9.12 14.16 6.86
CA ASN A 54 9.95 15.35 6.70
C ASN A 54 11.18 15.39 7.62
N LEU A 55 11.35 14.38 8.48
CA LEU A 55 12.51 14.31 9.37
C LEU A 55 13.78 14.02 8.54
N GLU A 56 14.58 15.07 8.34
CA GLU A 56 15.89 14.99 7.70
C GLU A 56 16.95 14.48 8.67
N ILE A 57 17.75 13.52 8.19
CA ILE A 57 18.80 12.87 8.98
C ILE A 57 20.12 13.50 8.56
N SER A 58 20.68 14.33 9.43
CA SER A 58 21.94 15.05 9.19
C SER A 58 23.02 14.73 10.22
N ASN A 59 22.78 13.76 11.11
CA ASN A 59 23.70 13.39 12.17
C ASN A 59 23.93 11.86 12.16
N PRO A 60 25.19 11.39 12.06
CA PRO A 60 25.49 9.96 12.00
C PRO A 60 25.10 9.22 13.28
N ASN A 61 25.25 9.84 14.45
CA ASN A 61 24.85 9.22 15.72
C ASN A 61 23.32 8.99 15.77
N LEU A 62 22.54 9.94 15.24
CA LEU A 62 21.10 9.79 15.13
C LEU A 62 20.75 8.66 14.15
N ALA A 63 21.42 8.62 12.99
CA ALA A 63 21.20 7.59 11.99
C ALA A 63 21.48 6.18 12.53
N HIS A 64 22.57 6.00 13.29
CA HIS A 64 22.86 4.73 13.98
C HIS A 64 21.78 4.36 14.99
N ARG A 65 21.33 5.31 15.80
CA ARG A 65 20.27 5.05 16.78
C ARG A 65 18.96 4.65 16.11
N LEU A 66 18.61 5.28 14.99
CA LEU A 66 17.43 4.89 14.21
C LEU A 66 17.58 3.48 13.64
N CYS A 67 18.73 3.15 13.06
CA CYS A 67 18.99 1.82 12.51
C CYS A 67 18.99 0.71 13.57
N GLN A 68 19.36 1.04 14.82
CA GLN A 68 19.31 0.10 15.95
C GLN A 68 17.93 0.00 16.58
N ALA A 69 17.20 1.11 16.65
CA ALA A 69 15.88 1.16 17.29
C ALA A 69 14.78 0.54 16.42
N ILE A 70 14.89 0.68 15.09
CA ILE A 70 13.90 0.19 14.14
C ILE A 70 14.40 -1.12 13.53
N PRO A 71 13.76 -2.26 13.80
CA PRO A 71 14.23 -3.55 13.30
C PRO A 71 14.09 -3.64 11.77
N ALA A 72 15.00 -4.39 11.12
CA ALA A 72 14.90 -4.71 9.68
C ALA A 72 13.77 -5.70 9.37
N GLN A 73 13.42 -6.53 10.35
CA GLN A 73 12.37 -7.53 10.26
C GLN A 73 11.13 -7.08 11.01
N CYS A 74 9.98 -7.59 10.58
CA CYS A 74 8.71 -7.30 11.20
C CYS A 74 8.64 -7.93 12.60
N PRO A 75 8.45 -7.15 13.69
CA PRO A 75 8.46 -7.70 15.05
C PRO A 75 7.27 -8.63 15.34
N PHE A 76 6.23 -8.57 14.51
CA PHE A 76 5.05 -9.41 14.64
C PHE A 76 5.20 -10.76 13.93
N GLU A 77 6.11 -10.86 12.96
CA GLU A 77 6.39 -12.12 12.26
C GLU A 77 7.34 -12.96 13.12
N ARG A 78 6.88 -14.13 13.55
CA ARG A 78 7.70 -15.04 14.37
C ARG A 78 7.17 -16.46 14.34
N ASP A 79 8.11 -17.40 14.40
CA ASP A 79 7.81 -18.81 14.59
C ASP A 79 7.73 -19.15 16.09
N VAL A 80 6.68 -19.86 16.49
CA VAL A 80 6.60 -20.44 17.83
C VAL A 80 7.11 -21.88 17.75
N LYS A 81 8.27 -22.16 18.34
CA LYS A 81 8.91 -23.48 18.32
C LYS A 81 8.85 -24.14 19.69
N VAL A 82 8.50 -25.42 19.73
CA VAL A 82 8.50 -26.27 20.93
C VAL A 82 9.31 -27.53 20.61
N LEU A 83 10.29 -27.87 21.46
CA LEU A 83 11.17 -29.03 21.27
C LEU A 83 11.86 -29.07 19.89
N GLY A 84 12.24 -27.89 19.37
CA GLY A 84 12.89 -27.75 18.06
C GLY A 84 11.96 -27.87 16.85
N ARG A 85 10.64 -28.08 17.05
CA ARG A 85 9.64 -28.14 15.97
C ARG A 85 8.77 -26.88 15.99
N THR A 86 8.51 -26.31 14.82
CA THR A 86 7.59 -25.16 14.68
C THR A 86 6.16 -25.62 14.93
N LEU A 87 5.50 -25.04 15.94
CA LEU A 87 4.11 -25.30 16.27
C LEU A 87 3.18 -24.53 15.33
N PHE A 88 3.44 -23.23 15.15
CA PHE A 88 2.78 -22.38 14.17
C PHE A 88 3.64 -21.15 13.84
N HIS A 89 3.37 -20.56 12.67
CA HIS A 89 4.02 -19.36 12.17
C HIS A 89 3.03 -18.18 12.26
N ILE A 90 3.46 -17.08 12.88
CA ILE A 90 2.69 -15.83 12.91
C ILE A 90 3.08 -15.03 11.67
N PRO A 91 2.14 -14.73 10.75
CA PRO A 91 2.45 -14.03 9.52
C PRO A 91 2.86 -12.56 9.78
N PRO A 92 3.53 -11.91 8.81
CA PRO A 92 3.88 -10.50 8.90
C PRO A 92 2.63 -9.62 8.93
N MET A 93 2.29 -9.13 10.13
CA MET A 93 1.17 -8.22 10.36
C MET A 93 1.63 -6.77 10.50
N CYS A 94 2.61 -6.38 9.71
CA CYS A 94 3.36 -5.13 9.89
C CYS A 94 2.50 -3.87 9.65
N LYS A 95 1.41 -4.01 8.89
CA LYS A 95 0.43 -2.95 8.62
C LYS A 95 -0.61 -2.73 9.73
N LEU A 96 -0.56 -3.49 10.83
CA LEU A 96 -1.39 -3.19 12.02
C LEU A 96 -1.03 -1.84 12.63
N ASN A 97 0.25 -1.46 12.61
CA ASN A 97 0.67 -0.15 13.08
C ASN A 97 0.37 0.89 12.00
N PRO A 98 -0.49 1.90 12.29
CA PRO A 98 -0.83 2.91 11.31
C PRO A 98 0.39 3.67 10.79
N LEU A 99 1.47 3.81 11.57
CA LEU A 99 2.69 4.55 11.19
C LEU A 99 3.84 3.66 10.69
N TYR A 100 3.55 2.39 10.34
CA TYR A 100 4.59 1.44 9.99
C TYR A 100 5.44 1.89 8.81
N GLU A 101 4.81 2.32 7.72
CA GLU A 101 5.49 2.72 6.48
C GLU A 101 6.40 3.93 6.72
N GLU A 102 5.95 4.90 7.52
CA GLU A 102 6.74 6.09 7.84
C GLU A 102 7.97 5.74 8.70
N VAL A 103 7.84 4.82 9.65
CA VAL A 103 8.94 4.37 10.52
C VAL A 103 9.96 3.56 9.72
N VAL A 104 9.53 2.63 8.88
CA VAL A 104 10.44 1.87 8.01
C VAL A 104 11.09 2.79 6.98
N GLY A 105 10.35 3.75 6.42
CA GLY A 105 10.89 4.78 5.54
C GLY A 105 11.96 5.63 6.23
N LEU A 106 11.74 6.02 7.50
CA LEU A 106 12.73 6.75 8.30
C LEU A 106 14.02 5.92 8.49
N ARG A 107 13.87 4.62 8.76
CA ARG A 107 15.02 3.71 8.85
C ARG A 107 15.78 3.63 7.54
N PHE A 108 15.08 3.51 6.41
CA PHE A 108 15.71 3.46 5.09
C PHE A 108 16.51 4.74 4.81
N ARG A 109 15.93 5.92 5.08
CA ARG A 109 16.66 7.20 4.98
C ARG A 109 17.91 7.23 5.88
N ALA A 110 17.84 6.66 7.08
CA ALA A 110 18.98 6.58 7.98
C ALA A 110 20.12 5.72 7.41
N LEU A 111 19.79 4.58 6.80
CA LEU A 111 20.76 3.71 6.13
C LEU A 111 21.41 4.42 4.93
N CYS A 112 20.61 5.03 4.06
CA CYS A 112 21.12 5.78 2.91
C CYS A 112 22.04 6.92 3.36
N TYR A 113 21.69 7.65 4.43
CA TYR A 113 22.57 8.68 4.96
C TYR A 113 23.94 8.12 5.40
N LEU A 114 23.95 6.98 6.11
CA LEU A 114 25.20 6.35 6.55
C LEU A 114 26.03 5.81 5.38
N ALA A 115 25.39 5.19 4.39
CA ALA A 115 26.07 4.59 3.24
C ALA A 115 26.53 5.65 2.22
N ASP A 116 25.63 6.54 1.79
CA ASP A 116 25.86 7.46 0.67
C ASP A 116 26.56 8.76 1.13
N THR A 117 26.19 9.30 2.30
CA THR A 117 26.74 10.58 2.78
C THR A 117 27.96 10.38 3.68
N CYS A 118 27.92 9.43 4.61
CA CYS A 118 29.03 9.16 5.52
C CYS A 118 30.05 8.15 4.95
N GLY A 119 29.67 7.32 3.98
CA GLY A 119 30.55 6.31 3.39
C GLY A 119 30.87 5.14 4.34
N GLU A 120 29.99 4.86 5.30
CA GLU A 120 30.18 3.79 6.29
C GLU A 120 29.66 2.43 5.78
N ASP A 121 30.26 1.34 6.27
CA ASP A 121 29.72 0.00 6.07
C ASP A 121 28.46 -0.23 6.93
N ILE A 122 27.32 -0.36 6.27
CA ILE A 122 26.00 -0.56 6.89
C ILE A 122 25.61 -2.03 7.05
N THR A 123 26.47 -2.98 6.67
CA THR A 123 26.18 -4.44 6.72
C THR A 123 25.75 -4.90 8.11
N ARG A 124 26.25 -4.24 9.17
CA ARG A 124 25.86 -4.51 10.57
C ARG A 124 24.39 -4.27 10.89
N TYR A 125 23.64 -3.61 10.00
CA TYR A 125 22.24 -3.28 10.15
C TYR A 125 21.32 -4.11 9.25
N CYS A 126 21.87 -4.98 8.38
CA CYS A 126 21.10 -5.76 7.42
C CYS A 126 20.74 -7.16 7.94
#